data_AF-A0A150QSF1-F1
#
_entry.id   AF-A0A150QSF1-F1
#
_cell.length_a   1.000
_cell.length_b   1.000
_cell.length_c   1.000
_cell.angle_alpha   90.00
_cell.angle_beta   90.00
_cell.angle_gamma   90.00
#
_symmetry.space_group_name_H-M   'P 1'
#
loop_
_entity.id
_entity.type
_entity.pdbx_description
1 polymer ?
#
loop_
_entity_poly.entity_id
_entity_poly.type
_entity_poly.pdbx_seq_one_letter_code
_entity_poly.pdbx_strand_id
1 'polypeptide(L)'
;MLGFGAVILAAQSCGNDAVGVDACRRIETARCEAAAVCPEWVGTASADERVKTCVEFYWDQCLHGIKGVTTSTGTGAALAEPAEAQVQACVDAVGATRACASDKVASMAECSAELADGEDGSLSPCGVITERAHALEACAFVGTDAPTEAPGGGGAGDGSAGGSSAD
;
A
#
# COMPACT_ATOMS: atom_id res chain seq x y z
N MET A 1 15.10 -42.92 29.44
CA MET A 1 14.53 -41.56 29.61
C MET A 1 14.61 -40.84 28.28
N LEU A 2 13.55 -40.89 27.47
CA LEU A 2 13.41 -40.15 26.21
C LEU A 2 12.30 -39.12 26.45
N GLY A 3 12.68 -37.86 26.66
CA GLY A 3 11.75 -36.75 26.83
C GLY A 3 11.52 -36.04 25.51
N PHE A 4 10.35 -36.24 24.90
CA PHE A 4 9.87 -35.43 23.78
C PHE A 4 9.38 -34.08 24.33
N GLY A 5 10.16 -33.03 24.11
CA GLY A 5 9.74 -31.65 24.40
C GLY A 5 8.77 -31.15 23.33
N ALA A 6 7.52 -30.88 23.70
CA ALA A 6 6.53 -30.29 22.82
C ALA A 6 6.83 -28.79 22.63
N VAL A 7 7.31 -28.42 21.44
CA VAL A 7 7.39 -27.02 21.01
C VAL A 7 5.97 -26.61 20.62
N ILE A 8 5.30 -25.84 21.48
CA ILE A 8 4.03 -25.19 21.14
C ILE A 8 4.36 -24.05 20.16
N LEU A 9 4.23 -24.31 18.86
CA LEU A 9 4.17 -23.23 17.88
C LEU A 9 2.84 -22.50 18.09
N ALA A 10 2.89 -21.30 18.67
CA ALA A 10 1.77 -20.39 18.60
C ALA A 10 1.46 -20.16 17.12
N ALA A 11 0.32 -20.67 16.66
CA ALA A 11 -0.20 -20.38 15.33
C ALA A 11 -0.57 -18.89 15.30
N GLN A 12 0.39 -18.06 14.91
CA GLN A 12 0.12 -16.71 14.45
C GLN A 12 -0.78 -16.89 13.23
N SER A 13 -2.10 -16.79 13.40
CA SER A 13 -3.03 -16.90 12.28
C SER A 13 -2.71 -15.77 11.32
N CYS A 14 -2.28 -16.10 10.09
CA CYS A 14 -2.25 -15.13 9.01
C CYS A 14 -3.67 -14.56 8.87
N GLY A 15 -3.89 -13.32 9.33
CA GLY A 15 -5.17 -12.65 9.23
C GLY A 15 -5.56 -12.46 7.77
N ASN A 16 -6.83 -12.66 7.43
CA ASN A 16 -7.35 -12.50 6.06
C ASN A 16 -7.91 -11.08 5.82
N ASP A 17 -7.44 -10.10 6.58
CA ASP A 17 -8.03 -8.75 6.64
C ASP A 17 -7.43 -7.80 5.59
N ALA A 18 -6.78 -8.33 4.55
CA ALA A 18 -6.24 -7.53 3.47
C ALA A 18 -7.40 -6.94 2.63
N VAL A 19 -7.44 -5.62 2.53
CA VAL A 19 -8.39 -4.87 1.68
C VAL A 19 -7.65 -4.18 0.54
N GLY A 20 -8.31 -3.91 -0.57
CA GLY A 20 -7.74 -3.13 -1.67
C GLY A 20 -6.68 -3.87 -2.48
N VAL A 21 -6.67 -5.22 -2.48
CA VAL A 21 -5.71 -6.02 -3.26
C VAL A 21 -5.80 -5.67 -4.75
N ASP A 22 -7.01 -5.65 -5.31
CA ASP A 22 -7.21 -5.34 -6.73
C ASP A 22 -6.94 -3.86 -7.04
N ALA A 23 -7.27 -2.96 -6.11
CA ALA A 23 -6.91 -1.55 -6.21
C ALA A 23 -5.38 -1.35 -6.25
N CYS A 24 -4.64 -2.02 -5.35
CA CYS A 24 -3.19 -2.00 -5.31
C CYS A 24 -2.61 -2.48 -6.64
N ARG A 25 -3.10 -3.61 -7.16
CA ARG A 25 -2.64 -4.17 -8.44
C ARG A 25 -2.83 -3.18 -9.59
N ARG A 26 -3.98 -2.51 -9.66
CA ARG A 26 -4.24 -1.51 -10.71
C ARG A 26 -3.30 -0.31 -10.60
N ILE A 27 -3.11 0.23 -9.41
CA ILE A 27 -2.23 1.38 -9.16
C ILE A 27 -0.77 1.02 -9.48
N GLU A 28 -0.30 -0.11 -8.98
CA GLU A 28 1.09 -0.56 -9.22
C GLU A 28 1.32 -0.94 -10.68
N THR A 29 0.32 -1.50 -11.37
CA THR A 29 0.43 -1.73 -12.83
C THR A 29 0.61 -0.41 -13.57
N ALA A 30 -0.23 0.58 -13.29
CA ALA A 30 -0.12 1.90 -13.91
C ALA A 30 1.23 2.57 -13.61
N ARG A 31 1.73 2.43 -12.38
CA ARG A 31 3.04 2.96 -11.97
C ARG A 31 4.21 2.27 -12.66
N CYS A 32 4.18 0.94 -12.74
CA CYS A 32 5.18 0.15 -13.46
C CYS A 32 5.21 0.54 -14.94
N GLU A 33 4.05 0.66 -15.60
CA GLU A 33 3.95 1.11 -16.99
C GLU A 33 4.41 2.57 -17.18
N ALA A 34 4.13 3.44 -16.21
CA ALA A 34 4.63 4.81 -16.22
C ALA A 34 6.14 4.89 -16.13
N ALA A 35 6.78 4.02 -15.32
CA ALA A 35 8.22 4.02 -15.10
C ALA A 35 9.02 3.70 -16.39
N ALA A 36 8.39 3.13 -17.41
CA ALA A 36 9.00 2.83 -18.71
C ALA A 36 9.62 4.07 -19.41
N VAL A 37 9.13 5.28 -19.10
CA VAL A 37 9.67 6.53 -19.69
C VAL A 37 10.88 7.07 -18.91
N CYS A 38 11.23 6.46 -17.78
CA CYS A 38 12.29 6.91 -16.88
C CYS A 38 13.59 6.14 -17.12
N PRO A 39 14.63 6.77 -17.73
CA PRO A 39 15.82 6.05 -18.19
C PRO A 39 16.61 5.37 -17.06
N GLU A 40 16.70 6.02 -15.90
CA GLU A 40 17.44 5.50 -14.75
C GLU A 40 16.80 4.21 -14.19
N TRP A 41 15.47 4.11 -14.26
CA TRP A 41 14.74 2.94 -13.82
C TRP A 41 14.82 1.78 -14.82
N VAL A 42 14.75 2.09 -16.11
CA VAL A 42 14.92 1.07 -17.17
C VAL A 42 16.34 0.50 -17.15
N GLY A 43 17.33 1.37 -16.93
CA GLY A 43 18.74 1.01 -16.85
C GLY A 43 19.24 0.42 -18.18
N THR A 44 19.83 -0.78 -18.11
CA THR A 44 20.38 -1.48 -19.28
C THR A 44 19.42 -2.53 -19.89
N ALA A 45 18.25 -2.73 -19.29
CA ALA A 45 17.26 -3.68 -19.79
C ALA A 45 16.32 -3.01 -20.80
N SER A 46 15.43 -3.79 -21.43
CA SER A 46 14.32 -3.22 -22.19
C SER A 46 13.24 -2.68 -21.23
N ALA A 47 12.52 -1.64 -21.66
CA ALA A 47 11.42 -1.09 -20.88
C ALA A 47 10.34 -2.16 -20.63
N ASP A 48 9.97 -2.94 -21.65
CA ASP A 48 8.95 -3.98 -21.54
C ASP A 48 9.31 -5.07 -20.52
N GLU A 49 10.58 -5.50 -20.49
CA GLU A 49 11.06 -6.48 -19.51
C GLU A 49 10.98 -5.92 -18.08
N ARG A 50 11.38 -4.65 -17.89
CA ARG A 50 11.32 -3.97 -16.59
C ARG A 50 9.89 -3.80 -16.10
N VAL A 51 8.98 -3.37 -16.99
CA VAL A 51 7.55 -3.25 -16.69
C VAL A 51 6.99 -4.59 -16.26
N LYS A 52 7.26 -5.65 -17.04
CA LYS A 52 6.79 -7.00 -16.71
C LYS A 52 7.29 -7.46 -15.34
N THR A 53 8.58 -7.35 -15.07
CA THR A 53 9.15 -7.74 -13.76
C THR A 53 8.56 -6.92 -12.61
N CYS A 54 8.34 -5.62 -12.81
CA CYS A 54 7.71 -4.75 -11.82
C CYS A 54 6.27 -5.20 -11.53
N VAL A 55 5.46 -5.42 -12.56
CA VAL A 55 4.06 -5.88 -12.42
C VAL A 55 4.00 -7.24 -11.71
N GLU A 56 4.83 -8.20 -12.10
CA GLU A 56 4.89 -9.52 -11.46
C GLU A 56 5.29 -9.41 -9.97
N PHE A 57 6.26 -8.56 -9.66
CA PHE A 57 6.66 -8.32 -8.26
C PHE A 57 5.52 -7.72 -7.43
N TYR A 58 4.89 -6.66 -7.92
CA TYR A 58 3.81 -5.99 -7.17
C TYR A 58 2.51 -6.79 -7.16
N TRP A 59 2.29 -7.70 -8.10
CA TRP A 59 1.16 -8.63 -8.06
C TRP A 59 1.11 -9.43 -6.75
N ASP A 60 2.28 -9.86 -6.28
CA ASP A 60 2.46 -10.59 -5.03
C ASP A 60 2.50 -9.65 -3.83
N GLN A 61 3.19 -8.50 -3.92
CA GLN A 61 3.22 -7.54 -2.80
C GLN A 61 1.84 -7.01 -2.45
N CYS A 62 0.97 -6.85 -3.45
CA CYS A 62 -0.40 -6.38 -3.26
C CYS A 62 -1.30 -7.39 -2.53
N LEU A 63 -0.87 -8.64 -2.31
CA LEU A 63 -1.62 -9.60 -1.47
C LEU A 63 -1.73 -9.14 -0.01
N HIS A 64 -0.90 -8.18 0.42
CA HIS A 64 -1.00 -7.57 1.74
C HIS A 64 -2.06 -6.44 1.81
N GLY A 65 -2.67 -6.09 0.69
CA GLY A 65 -3.66 -5.01 0.61
C GLY A 65 -3.07 -3.60 0.76
N ILE A 66 -3.95 -2.61 0.82
CA ILE A 66 -3.61 -1.20 1.05
C ILE A 66 -3.82 -0.88 2.52
N LYS A 67 -2.75 -0.47 3.20
CA LYS A 67 -2.82 0.10 4.55
C LYS A 67 -3.36 1.52 4.44
N GLY A 68 -4.51 1.81 5.06
CA GLY A 68 -4.89 3.21 5.29
C GLY A 68 -6.33 3.61 5.01
N VAL A 69 -7.16 2.75 4.43
CA VAL A 69 -8.57 3.11 4.24
C VAL A 69 -9.34 2.74 5.50
N THR A 70 -9.28 3.58 6.53
CA THR A 70 -10.07 3.36 7.75
C THR A 70 -11.36 4.16 7.69
N THR A 71 -12.51 3.52 7.83
CA THR A 71 -13.78 4.22 8.07
C THR A 71 -13.99 4.34 9.59
N SER A 72 -14.10 5.57 10.08
CA SER A 72 -14.32 5.83 11.50
C SER A 72 -15.81 5.69 11.83
N THR A 73 -16.28 4.47 12.01
CA THR A 73 -17.65 4.18 12.48
C THR A 73 -17.64 3.33 13.76
N GLY A 74 -17.17 3.91 14.87
CA GLY A 74 -17.40 3.41 16.23
C GLY A 74 -16.71 2.08 16.60
N THR A 75 -15.99 2.08 17.74
CA THR A 75 -15.32 0.91 18.35
C THR A 75 -14.55 0.04 17.34
N GLY A 76 -13.43 0.57 16.84
CA GLY A 76 -12.49 -0.12 15.95
C GLY A 76 -12.47 0.45 14.54
N ALA A 77 -11.30 0.89 14.08
CA ALA A 77 -11.09 1.28 12.69
C ALA A 77 -11.19 0.01 11.81
N ALA A 78 -12.28 -0.14 11.07
CA ALA A 78 -12.38 -1.18 10.06
C ALA A 78 -11.61 -0.73 8.80
N LEU A 79 -10.77 -1.62 8.29
CA LEU A 79 -10.19 -1.48 6.97
C LEU A 79 -11.33 -1.56 5.93
N ALA A 80 -11.39 -0.59 5.03
CA ALA A 80 -12.39 -0.51 3.98
C ALA A 80 -11.73 -0.57 2.60
N GLU A 81 -12.49 -1.01 1.60
CA GLU A 81 -12.02 -0.93 0.22
C GLU A 81 -11.90 0.54 -0.21
N PRO A 82 -10.81 0.95 -0.88
CA PRO A 82 -10.77 2.24 -1.54
C PRO A 82 -11.92 2.35 -2.54
N ALA A 83 -12.57 3.51 -2.61
CA ALA A 83 -13.61 3.72 -3.61
C ALA A 83 -12.99 3.69 -5.01
N GLU A 84 -13.72 3.14 -5.99
CA GLU A 84 -13.27 3.06 -7.39
C GLU A 84 -12.80 4.42 -7.94
N ALA A 85 -13.51 5.49 -7.58
CA ALA A 85 -13.13 6.85 -7.97
C ALA A 85 -11.77 7.28 -7.42
N GLN A 86 -11.39 6.85 -6.21
CA GLN A 86 -10.07 7.13 -5.62
C GLN A 86 -8.97 6.34 -6.34
N VAL A 87 -9.23 5.06 -6.63
CA VAL A 87 -8.31 4.22 -7.41
C VAL A 87 -8.05 4.83 -8.79
N GLN A 88 -9.13 5.21 -9.49
CA GLN A 88 -9.01 5.80 -10.82
C GLN A 88 -8.30 7.15 -10.78
N ALA A 89 -8.60 8.02 -9.80
CA ALA A 89 -7.92 9.30 -9.65
C ALA A 89 -6.41 9.12 -9.44
N CYS A 90 -5.99 8.13 -8.64
CA CYS A 90 -4.58 7.82 -8.46
C CYS A 90 -3.92 7.33 -9.76
N VAL A 91 -4.57 6.41 -10.49
CA VAL A 91 -4.09 5.94 -11.80
C VAL A 91 -3.94 7.09 -12.80
N ASP A 92 -4.92 7.99 -12.85
CA ASP A 92 -4.89 9.17 -13.72
C ASP A 92 -3.76 10.13 -13.34
N ALA A 93 -3.52 10.36 -12.05
CA ALA A 93 -2.42 11.18 -11.55
C ALA A 93 -1.05 10.59 -11.92
N VAL A 94 -0.89 9.27 -11.82
CA VAL A 94 0.31 8.56 -12.30
C VAL A 94 0.48 8.74 -13.81
N GLY A 95 -0.60 8.64 -14.58
CA GLY A 95 -0.61 8.89 -16.02
C GLY A 95 -0.21 10.32 -16.39
N ALA A 96 -0.71 11.32 -15.67
CA ALA A 96 -0.32 12.72 -15.86
C ALA A 96 1.15 12.95 -15.49
N THR A 97 1.63 12.32 -14.42
CA THR A 97 3.06 12.38 -14.02
C THR A 97 3.96 11.73 -15.07
N ARG A 98 3.52 10.63 -15.70
CA ARG A 98 4.21 10.00 -16.84
C ARG A 98 4.32 10.94 -18.04
N ALA A 99 3.27 11.70 -18.34
CA ALA A 99 3.30 12.68 -19.43
C ALA A 99 4.39 13.74 -19.15
N CYS A 100 4.41 14.29 -17.94
CA CYS A 100 5.48 15.18 -17.48
C CYS A 100 6.89 14.58 -17.62
N ALA A 101 7.08 13.35 -17.15
CA ALA A 101 8.35 12.64 -17.26
C ALA A 101 8.79 12.48 -18.73
N SER A 102 7.84 12.21 -19.63
CA SER A 102 8.08 12.11 -21.07
C SER A 102 8.50 13.44 -21.70
N ASP A 103 7.92 14.54 -21.21
CA ASP A 103 8.26 15.91 -21.60
C ASP A 103 9.57 16.40 -20.98
N LYS A 104 10.19 15.58 -20.10
CA LYS A 104 11.47 15.87 -19.42
C LYS A 104 11.44 17.15 -18.59
N VAL A 105 10.29 17.45 -17.99
CA VAL A 105 10.21 18.55 -17.02
C VAL A 105 11.08 18.23 -15.81
N ALA A 106 11.70 19.25 -15.23
CA ALA A 106 12.70 19.06 -14.18
C ALA A 106 12.05 18.70 -12.83
N SER A 107 10.82 19.19 -12.59
CA SER A 107 10.17 19.11 -11.29
C SER A 107 8.66 18.93 -11.40
N MET A 108 8.06 18.38 -10.36
CA MET A 108 6.61 18.24 -10.21
C MET A 108 5.88 19.59 -10.10
N ALA A 109 6.57 20.67 -9.72
CA ALA A 109 5.99 22.02 -9.71
C ALA A 109 5.53 22.50 -11.10
N GLU A 110 6.02 21.87 -12.17
CA GLU A 110 5.63 22.15 -13.56
C GLU A 110 4.55 21.19 -14.08
N CYS A 111 4.14 20.22 -13.26
CA CYS A 111 3.17 19.20 -13.62
C CYS A 111 1.74 19.58 -13.24
N SER A 112 0.77 19.08 -14.01
CA SER A 112 -0.65 19.17 -13.67
C SER A 112 -1.07 18.17 -12.60
N ALA A 113 -0.24 17.16 -12.31
CA ALA A 113 -0.48 16.22 -11.23
C ALA A 113 -0.06 16.85 -9.91
N GLU A 114 -0.99 16.93 -8.96
CA GLU A 114 -0.77 17.58 -7.67
C GLU A 114 -0.09 16.62 -6.69
N LEU A 115 0.85 17.15 -5.92
CA LEU A 115 1.46 16.45 -4.80
C LEU A 115 0.64 16.68 -3.53
N ALA A 116 0.63 15.68 -2.65
CA ALA A 116 0.00 15.78 -1.35
C ALA A 116 0.62 16.91 -0.51
N ASP A 117 -0.16 17.45 0.43
CA ASP A 117 0.28 18.52 1.33
C ASP A 117 1.59 18.18 2.04
N GLY A 118 2.57 19.09 1.95
CA GLY A 118 3.87 18.95 2.60
C GLY A 118 4.91 18.15 1.81
N GLU A 119 4.56 17.59 0.65
CA GLU A 119 5.54 16.99 -0.25
C GLU A 119 6.38 18.05 -0.97
N ASP A 120 7.60 17.66 -1.35
CA ASP A 120 8.56 18.54 -2.00
C ASP A 120 8.25 18.67 -3.51
N GLY A 121 7.81 19.85 -3.94
CA GLY A 121 7.55 20.15 -5.36
C GLY A 121 8.79 20.07 -6.26
N SER A 122 10.01 20.04 -5.69
CA SER A 122 11.26 19.91 -6.44
C SER A 122 11.57 18.47 -6.87
N LEU A 123 10.79 17.48 -6.40
CA LEU A 123 10.90 16.10 -6.86
C LEU A 123 10.76 16.03 -8.38
N SER A 124 11.58 15.18 -9.02
CA SER A 124 11.43 14.92 -10.45
C SER A 124 10.22 14.01 -10.70
N PRO A 125 9.53 14.13 -11.85
CA PRO A 125 8.43 13.23 -12.19
C PRO A 125 8.82 11.75 -12.17
N CYS A 126 10.05 11.43 -12.60
CA CYS A 126 10.55 10.06 -12.52
C CYS A 126 10.77 9.59 -11.09
N GLY A 127 11.32 10.43 -10.19
CA GLY A 127 11.46 10.08 -8.78
C GLY A 127 10.10 9.80 -8.11
N VAL A 128 9.06 10.57 -8.47
CA VAL A 128 7.69 10.31 -8.00
C VAL A 128 7.18 8.98 -8.52
N ILE A 129 7.26 8.71 -9.83
CA ILE A 129 6.78 7.44 -10.41
C ILE A 129 7.52 6.23 -9.83
N THR A 130 8.85 6.28 -9.71
CA THR A 130 9.64 5.09 -9.41
C THR A 130 9.71 4.78 -7.93
N GLU A 131 9.61 5.79 -7.06
CA GLU A 131 9.89 5.64 -5.62
C GLU A 131 8.75 6.14 -4.73
N ARG A 132 7.96 7.13 -5.17
CA ARG A 132 7.09 7.90 -4.27
C ARG A 132 5.70 8.18 -4.87
N ALA A 133 5.05 7.21 -5.51
CA ALA A 133 3.72 7.44 -6.09
C ALA A 133 2.67 7.87 -5.05
N HIS A 134 2.82 7.47 -3.79
CA HIS A 134 1.99 7.95 -2.66
C HIS A 134 2.13 9.44 -2.37
N ALA A 135 3.18 10.11 -2.88
CA ALA A 135 3.36 11.55 -2.75
C ALA A 135 2.41 12.34 -3.68
N LEU A 136 1.77 11.69 -4.65
CA LEU A 136 0.68 12.28 -5.43
C LEU A 136 -0.55 12.40 -4.54
N GLU A 137 -1.22 13.55 -4.56
CA GLU A 137 -2.39 13.82 -3.70
C GLU A 137 -3.48 12.74 -3.90
N ALA A 138 -3.79 12.41 -5.16
CA ALA A 138 -4.78 11.41 -5.50
C ALA A 138 -4.41 9.99 -5.02
N CYS A 139 -3.14 9.73 -4.73
CA CYS A 139 -2.62 8.45 -4.26
C CYS A 139 -2.30 8.45 -2.76
N ALA A 140 -2.52 9.55 -2.04
CA ALA A 140 -2.10 9.70 -0.64
C ALA A 140 -2.72 8.67 0.32
N PHE A 141 -3.84 8.06 -0.06
CA PHE A 141 -4.47 6.97 0.71
C PHE A 141 -3.65 5.67 0.70
N VAL A 142 -2.67 5.54 -0.20
CA VAL A 142 -1.77 4.40 -0.30
C VAL A 142 -0.57 4.63 0.61
N GLY A 143 -0.62 4.12 1.85
CA GLY A 143 0.52 4.15 2.78
C GLY A 143 0.36 5.06 3.99
N THR A 144 -0.80 5.66 4.19
CA THR A 144 -1.14 6.25 5.50
C THR A 144 -1.34 5.12 6.50
N ASP A 145 -0.53 5.07 7.55
CA ASP A 145 -0.86 4.25 8.70
C ASP A 145 -2.23 4.70 9.24
N ALA A 146 -3.08 3.74 9.60
CA ALA A 146 -4.25 4.04 10.40
C ALA A 146 -3.79 4.86 11.62
N PRO A 147 -4.49 5.93 12.03
CA PRO A 147 -4.12 6.67 13.22
C PRO A 147 -3.95 5.67 14.37
N THR A 148 -2.74 5.62 14.92
CA THR A 148 -2.44 4.72 16.02
C THR A 148 -3.31 5.17 17.19
N GLU A 149 -4.40 4.44 17.48
CA GLU A 149 -5.08 4.63 18.74
C GLU A 149 -4.03 4.37 19.83
N ALA A 150 -3.80 5.40 20.66
CA ALA A 150 -2.94 5.27 21.83
C ALA A 150 -3.36 4.03 22.62
N PRO A 151 -2.42 3.26 23.22
CA PRO A 151 -2.77 2.06 23.97
C PRO A 151 -3.74 2.44 25.10
N GLY A 152 -5.03 2.20 24.86
CA GLY A 152 -6.09 2.34 25.84
C GLY A 152 -5.93 1.22 26.85
N GLY A 153 -5.17 1.50 27.91
CA GLY A 153 -5.12 0.64 29.08
C GLY A 153 -6.50 0.61 29.75
N GLY A 154 -7.11 -0.57 29.82
CA GLY A 154 -8.31 -0.82 30.61
C GLY A 154 -9.19 -1.89 29.97
N GLY A 155 -9.55 -2.99 30.62
CA GLY A 155 -9.34 -3.42 31.99
C GLY A 155 -9.73 -4.89 32.10
N ALA A 156 -9.38 -5.49 33.24
CA ALA A 156 -9.70 -6.88 33.57
C ALA A 156 -11.21 -7.17 33.45
N GLY A 157 -11.55 -8.15 32.61
CA GLY A 157 -12.86 -8.79 32.58
C GLY A 157 -12.75 -10.15 33.23
N ASP A 158 -13.20 -10.23 34.48
CA ASP A 158 -13.46 -11.46 35.23
C ASP A 158 -14.64 -12.23 34.63
N GLY A 159 -14.59 -13.57 34.72
CA GLY A 159 -15.73 -14.46 34.52
C GLY A 159 -15.41 -15.64 33.59
N SER A 160 -15.75 -16.88 33.89
CA SER A 160 -16.46 -17.48 35.01
C SER A 160 -16.21 -18.99 34.90
N ALA A 161 -16.10 -19.66 36.05
CA ALA A 161 -15.88 -21.10 36.14
C ALA A 161 -16.99 -21.94 35.48
N GLY A 162 -16.58 -23.06 34.89
CA GLY A 162 -17.43 -24.20 34.54
C GLY A 162 -16.59 -25.20 33.74
N GLY A 163 -16.45 -26.47 34.07
CA GLY A 163 -17.02 -27.33 35.09
C GLY A 163 -16.54 -28.73 34.71
N SER A 164 -16.06 -29.50 35.68
CA SER A 164 -15.53 -30.84 35.47
C SER A 164 -16.55 -31.78 34.80
N SER A 165 -16.09 -32.65 33.93
CA SER A 165 -16.81 -33.91 33.65
C SER A 165 -15.78 -35.04 33.62
N ALA A 166 -15.86 -35.86 34.66
CA ALA A 166 -15.34 -37.21 34.69
C ALA A 166 -16.41 -38.12 34.07
N ASP A 167 -15.99 -38.97 33.13
CA ASP A 167 -16.27 -40.41 33.03
C ASP A 167 -15.53 -40.97 31.80
#